data_AF-A0A3B3CHW3-F1
#
_entry.id   AF-A0A3B3CHW3-F1
#
_cell.length_a   1.000
_cell.length_b   1.000
_cell.length_c   1.000
_cell.angle_alpha   90.00
_cell.angle_beta   90.00
_cell.angle_gamma   90.00
#
_symmetry.space_group_name_H-M   'P 1'
#
loop_
_entity.id
_entity.type
_entity.pdbx_description
1 polymer ?
#
loop_
_entity_poly.entity_id
_entity_poly.type
_entity_poly.pdbx_seq_one_letter_code
_entity_poly.pdbx_strand_id
1 'polypeptide(L)'
;LTTGIDYSAWDHIYVSDDEDITSPFVDTSSLFRMRHRVSRESCSSCGEEMKEGDADEEKETELKKVQSEVERLKKDEKSFQLLMEEHERDGKKLPWNVDTISKEGFSKSVLNISSSRKHGTLEEKVEKHKTFVEKYAEEIKHFGMLRRWDDSQKYLSDHPHLVCEETANYLVVICIDYEIDEVSADMREENKACQLEPA
;
A
#
# COMPACT_ATOMS: atom_id res chain seq x y z
N LEU A 1 -16.22 -24.10 30.93
CA LEU A 1 -16.05 -22.65 30.73
C LEU A 1 -14.89 -22.49 29.76
N THR A 2 -15.20 -22.30 28.48
CA THR A 2 -14.18 -21.99 27.46
C THR A 2 -13.52 -20.68 27.89
N THR A 3 -12.23 -20.72 28.21
CA THR A 3 -11.42 -19.52 28.37
C THR A 3 -11.44 -18.82 27.02
N GLY A 4 -12.36 -17.87 26.85
CA GLY A 4 -12.45 -17.05 25.65
C GLY A 4 -11.12 -16.35 25.45
N ILE A 5 -10.68 -16.26 24.19
CA ILE A 5 -9.51 -15.48 23.83
C ILE A 5 -9.84 -14.01 24.12
N ASP A 6 -8.99 -13.36 24.92
CA ASP A 6 -9.18 -11.96 25.30
C ASP A 6 -8.54 -11.03 24.27
N TYR A 7 -9.35 -10.15 23.69
CA TYR A 7 -8.94 -9.13 22.74
C TYR A 7 -8.96 -7.72 23.34
N SER A 8 -9.18 -7.58 24.65
CA SER A 8 -9.32 -6.30 25.37
C SER A 8 -8.13 -5.35 25.22
N ALA A 9 -6.96 -5.89 24.88
CA ALA A 9 -5.78 -5.12 24.51
C ALA A 9 -6.05 -4.13 23.36
N TRP A 10 -7.05 -4.38 22.52
CA TRP A 10 -7.42 -3.58 21.35
C TRP A 10 -8.71 -2.77 21.53
N ASP A 11 -9.29 -2.72 22.73
CA ASP A 11 -10.57 -2.04 22.98
C ASP A 11 -10.48 -0.51 22.86
N HIS A 12 -9.28 0.06 22.98
CA HIS A 12 -9.05 1.51 23.04
C HIS A 12 -8.15 1.99 21.90
N ILE A 13 -8.56 1.74 20.66
CA ILE A 13 -7.87 2.26 19.46
C ILE A 13 -8.46 3.61 19.09
N TYR A 14 -7.61 4.60 18.88
CA TYR A 14 -7.98 5.91 18.37
C TYR A 14 -7.42 6.12 16.97
N VAL A 15 -8.32 6.31 16.01
CA VAL A 15 -8.00 6.64 14.61
C VAL A 15 -8.39 8.08 14.35
N SER A 16 -7.43 8.93 14.00
CA SER A 16 -7.68 10.36 13.77
C SER A 16 -8.54 10.64 12.53
N ASP A 17 -8.49 9.74 11.55
CA ASP A 17 -9.16 9.78 10.23
C ASP A 17 -10.33 8.79 10.17
N ASP A 18 -11.04 8.61 11.28
CA ASP A 18 -12.17 7.68 11.36
C ASP A 18 -13.41 8.25 10.63
N GLU A 19 -13.66 7.74 9.43
CA GLU A 19 -14.78 8.11 8.55
C GLU A 19 -16.16 7.71 9.11
N ASP A 20 -16.21 6.75 10.03
CA ASP A 20 -17.47 6.32 10.66
C ASP A 20 -17.91 7.26 11.79
N ILE A 21 -16.99 8.07 12.34
CA ILE A 21 -17.26 9.04 13.42
C ILE A 21 -17.31 10.47 12.85
N THR A 22 -18.22 10.66 11.89
CA THR A 22 -18.48 11.93 11.20
C THR A 22 -19.89 12.44 11.45
N SER A 23 -20.10 13.75 11.25
CA SER A 23 -21.41 14.39 11.35
C SER A 23 -21.71 15.11 10.04
N PRO A 24 -22.94 15.02 9.50
CA PRO A 24 -23.31 15.71 8.26
C PRO A 24 -23.10 17.24 8.28
N PHE A 25 -22.96 17.82 9.46
CA PHE A 25 -22.82 19.27 9.66
C PHE A 25 -21.37 19.73 9.85
N VAL A 26 -20.40 18.82 9.87
CA VAL A 26 -18.99 19.14 10.11
C VAL A 26 -18.16 18.69 8.91
N ASP A 27 -17.29 19.57 8.42
CA ASP A 27 -16.32 19.23 7.38
C ASP A 27 -15.31 18.21 7.91
N THR A 28 -15.35 17.00 7.36
CA THR A 28 -14.50 15.87 7.75
C THR A 28 -13.02 16.17 7.51
N SER A 29 -12.71 16.82 6.38
CA SER A 29 -11.35 17.18 5.99
C SER A 29 -10.65 18.05 7.03
N SER A 30 -11.33 19.06 7.57
CA SER A 30 -10.80 19.92 8.63
C SER A 30 -10.80 19.23 9.99
N LEU A 31 -11.82 18.43 10.28
CA LEU A 31 -11.95 17.68 11.53
C LEU A 31 -10.80 16.69 11.75
N PHE A 32 -10.45 15.90 10.74
CA PHE A 32 -9.37 14.91 10.82
C PHE A 32 -8.00 15.57 11.02
N ARG A 33 -7.75 16.70 10.35
CA ARG A 33 -6.54 17.50 10.56
C ARG A 33 -6.44 18.04 11.99
N MET A 34 -7.55 18.48 12.57
CA MET A 34 -7.58 18.94 13.96
C MET A 34 -7.34 17.79 14.94
N ARG A 35 -8.00 16.64 14.75
CA ARG A 35 -7.79 15.43 15.55
C ARG A 35 -6.34 14.94 15.51
N HIS A 36 -5.71 14.97 14.33
CA HIS A 36 -4.29 14.62 14.16
C HIS A 36 -3.37 15.57 14.93
N ARG A 37 -3.66 16.89 14.89
CA ARG A 37 -2.89 17.89 15.63
C ARG A 37 -2.92 17.65 17.14
N VAL A 38 -4.11 17.47 17.71
CA VAL A 38 -4.30 17.23 19.15
C VAL A 38 -3.58 15.95 19.58
N SER A 39 -3.66 14.89 18.78
CA SER A 39 -2.97 13.63 19.08
C SER A 39 -1.44 13.79 19.14
N ARG A 40 -0.85 14.63 18.28
CA ARG A 40 0.59 14.91 18.28
C ARG A 40 1.00 15.76 19.48
N GLU A 41 0.23 16.79 19.80
CA GLU A 41 0.48 17.68 20.94
C GLU A 41 0.44 16.91 22.27
N SER A 42 -0.53 16.00 22.43
CA SER A 42 -0.64 15.13 23.62
C SER A 42 0.54 14.17 23.79
N CYS A 43 1.16 13.73 22.70
CA CYS A 43 2.34 12.87 22.75
C CYS A 43 3.62 13.66 23.09
N SER A 44 3.70 14.93 22.67
CA SER A 44 4.86 15.79 22.91
C SER A 44 4.97 16.22 24.38
N SER A 45 3.84 16.53 25.03
CA SER A 45 3.85 17.00 26.43
C SER A 45 4.24 15.93 27.45
N CYS A 46 4.07 14.64 27.14
CA CYS A 46 4.55 13.54 28.01
C CYS A 46 6.07 13.31 27.92
N GLY A 47 6.77 13.94 26.97
CA GLY A 47 8.20 13.69 26.71
C GLY A 47 9.19 14.64 27.40
N GLU A 48 8.74 15.76 27.97
CA GLU A 48 9.62 16.89 28.34
C GLU A 48 9.88 17.06 29.85
N GLU A 49 9.29 16.24 30.73
CA GLU A 49 9.48 16.37 32.18
C GLU A 49 10.73 15.61 32.68
N MET A 50 11.94 16.16 32.49
CA MET A 50 13.13 15.76 33.26
C MET A 50 14.29 16.72 32.98
N LYS A 51 14.71 17.54 33.97
CA LYS A 51 16.11 17.90 34.35
C LYS A 51 16.13 19.13 35.28
N GLU A 52 16.46 18.96 36.57
CA GLU A 52 17.29 19.95 37.31
C GLU A 52 17.86 19.41 38.63
N GLY A 53 19.06 19.87 39.00
CA GLY A 53 19.65 19.71 40.34
C GLY A 53 21.15 20.07 40.40
N ASP A 54 21.49 21.11 41.18
CA ASP A 54 22.86 21.60 41.47
C ASP A 54 23.17 21.53 42.99
N ALA A 55 24.45 21.46 43.37
CA ALA A 55 24.92 21.05 44.70
C ALA A 55 26.02 21.96 45.30
N ASP A 56 26.04 22.14 46.64
CA ASP A 56 27.30 22.37 47.40
C ASP A 56 27.19 22.17 48.95
N GLU A 57 28.30 21.78 49.60
CA GLU A 57 28.48 21.36 51.03
C GLU A 57 29.59 22.14 51.80
N GLU A 58 29.51 22.28 53.14
CA GLU A 58 30.69 22.51 54.04
C GLU A 58 30.55 22.10 55.55
N LYS A 59 31.45 21.20 56.03
CA LYS A 59 31.28 20.02 56.94
C LYS A 59 31.43 20.20 58.47
N GLU A 60 30.32 20.32 59.22
CA GLU A 60 30.05 19.67 60.54
C GLU A 60 28.62 20.00 61.04
N THR A 61 28.18 21.24 60.85
CA THR A 61 26.76 21.59 60.68
C THR A 61 26.14 20.82 59.51
N GLU A 62 26.98 20.38 58.57
CA GLU A 62 26.60 19.45 57.51
C GLU A 62 26.20 18.10 58.03
N LEU A 63 26.71 17.55 59.13
CA LEU A 63 26.23 16.20 59.48
C LEU A 63 24.73 16.23 59.80
N LYS A 64 24.26 17.31 60.43
CA LYS A 64 22.82 17.56 60.64
C LYS A 64 22.12 18.04 59.38
N LYS A 65 22.73 18.94 58.60
CA LYS A 65 22.16 19.45 57.34
C LYS A 65 22.05 18.32 56.30
N VAL A 66 23.07 17.50 56.15
CA VAL A 66 23.15 16.26 55.35
C VAL A 66 22.16 15.23 55.87
N GLN A 67 21.97 15.06 57.19
CA GLN A 67 20.90 14.18 57.67
C GLN A 67 19.50 14.71 57.28
N SER A 68 19.24 16.01 57.46
CA SER A 68 17.98 16.61 57.01
C SER A 68 17.84 16.60 55.48
N GLU A 69 18.95 16.71 54.76
CA GLU A 69 19.01 16.71 53.31
C GLU A 69 18.82 15.30 52.76
N VAL A 70 19.39 14.27 53.40
CA VAL A 70 19.15 12.86 53.08
C VAL A 70 17.69 12.50 53.35
N GLU A 71 17.08 12.98 54.44
CA GLU A 71 15.65 12.79 54.65
C GLU A 71 14.78 13.54 53.64
N ARG A 72 15.19 14.74 53.23
CA ARG A 72 14.54 15.53 52.18
C ARG A 72 14.65 14.82 50.83
N LEU A 73 15.85 14.44 50.41
CA LEU A 73 16.12 13.68 49.19
C LEU A 73 15.42 12.32 49.19
N LYS A 74 15.29 11.65 50.34
CA LYS A 74 14.53 10.40 50.46
C LYS A 74 13.01 10.61 50.33
N LYS A 75 12.48 11.78 50.72
CA LYS A 75 11.10 12.17 50.44
C LYS A 75 10.94 12.51 48.97
N ASP A 76 11.88 13.26 48.41
CA ASP A 76 11.91 13.65 46.99
C ASP A 76 11.96 12.38 46.11
N GLU A 77 12.84 11.43 46.41
CA GLU A 77 12.96 10.14 45.74
C GLU A 77 11.63 9.36 45.78
N LYS A 78 10.95 9.33 46.92
CA LYS A 78 9.63 8.69 47.04
C LYS A 78 8.55 9.42 46.24
N SER A 79 8.55 10.76 46.24
CA SER A 79 7.62 11.52 45.41
C SER A 79 7.89 11.33 43.92
N PHE A 80 9.17 11.25 43.50
CA PHE A 80 9.54 10.93 42.12
C PHE A 80 9.15 9.51 41.74
N GLN A 81 9.29 8.53 42.64
CA GLN A 81 8.82 7.17 42.39
C GLN A 81 7.30 7.11 42.17
N LEU A 82 6.52 7.79 42.99
CA LEU A 82 5.06 7.87 42.82
C LEU A 82 4.68 8.58 41.52
N LEU A 83 5.40 9.64 41.16
CA LEU A 83 5.17 10.39 39.91
C LEU A 83 5.52 9.53 38.68
N MET A 84 6.61 8.77 38.71
CA MET A 84 6.96 7.82 37.66
C MET A 84 5.91 6.71 37.52
N GLU A 85 5.38 6.18 38.63
CA GLU A 85 4.33 5.16 38.62
C GLU A 85 2.98 5.72 38.12
N GLU A 86 2.66 6.97 38.45
CA GLU A 86 1.52 7.68 37.88
C GLU A 86 1.68 7.87 36.36
N HIS A 87 2.84 8.31 35.91
CA HIS A 87 3.16 8.45 34.50
C HIS A 87 3.09 7.10 33.74
N GLU A 88 3.58 6.01 34.32
CA GLU A 88 3.43 4.66 33.73
C GLU A 88 1.97 4.21 33.65
N ARG A 89 1.16 4.53 34.67
CA ARG A 89 -0.27 4.22 34.65
C ARG A 89 -1.00 5.04 33.60
N ASP A 90 -0.65 6.30 33.44
CA ASP A 90 -1.26 7.19 32.45
C ASP A 90 -0.82 6.80 31.04
N GLY A 91 0.44 6.39 30.85
CA GLY A 91 0.93 5.79 29.61
C GLY A 91 0.14 4.55 29.19
N LYS A 92 -0.27 3.69 30.14
CA LYS A 92 -1.11 2.51 29.87
C LYS A 92 -2.56 2.85 29.52
N LYS A 93 -3.05 4.04 29.90
CA LYS A 93 -4.40 4.54 29.57
C LYS A 93 -4.45 5.25 28.23
N LEU A 94 -3.30 5.57 27.63
CA LEU A 94 -3.25 6.24 26.34
C LEU A 94 -3.88 5.34 25.27
N PRO A 95 -4.75 5.91 24.42
CA PRO A 95 -5.36 5.15 23.36
C PRO A 95 -4.30 4.73 22.33
N TRP A 96 -4.47 3.53 21.79
CA TRP A 96 -3.63 2.99 20.74
C TRP A 96 -3.79 3.82 19.45
N ASN A 97 -2.72 4.47 19.02
CA ASN A 97 -2.62 5.17 17.73
C ASN A 97 -1.52 4.55 16.86
N VAL A 98 -1.38 4.97 15.60
CA VAL A 98 -0.40 4.42 14.63
C VAL A 98 1.03 4.40 15.19
N ASP A 99 1.43 5.45 15.90
CA ASP A 99 2.76 5.60 16.48
C ASP A 99 2.98 4.71 17.72
N THR A 100 1.90 4.30 18.40
CA THR A 100 1.95 3.48 19.62
C THR A 100 1.80 1.98 19.30
N ILE A 101 1.04 1.64 18.26
CA ILE A 101 0.74 0.25 17.87
C ILE A 101 1.94 -0.43 17.21
N SER A 102 2.68 0.29 16.37
CA SER A 102 3.73 -0.34 15.56
C SER A 102 4.86 0.62 15.19
N LYS A 103 6.02 0.05 14.85
CA LYS A 103 7.14 0.75 14.22
C LYS A 103 7.36 0.18 12.83
N GLU A 104 7.87 0.99 11.91
CA GLU A 104 8.20 0.54 10.56
C GLU A 104 9.24 -0.58 10.62
N GLY A 105 8.82 -1.83 10.39
CA GLY A 105 9.69 -2.99 10.47
C GLY A 105 10.52 -3.22 9.20
N PHE A 106 9.93 -2.95 8.03
CA PHE A 106 10.57 -3.12 6.74
C PHE A 106 9.91 -2.22 5.69
N SER A 107 10.72 -1.46 4.95
CA SER A 107 10.26 -0.57 3.89
C SER A 107 11.08 -0.80 2.63
N LYS A 108 10.44 -1.29 1.57
CA LYS A 108 11.07 -1.49 0.25
C LYS A 108 10.11 -1.09 -0.85
N SER A 109 10.47 -0.04 -1.59
CA SER A 109 9.79 0.33 -2.83
C SER A 109 10.53 -0.25 -4.03
N VAL A 110 9.76 -0.82 -4.97
CA VAL A 110 10.26 -1.28 -6.27
C VAL A 110 9.46 -0.56 -7.34
N LEU A 111 10.13 0.30 -8.09
CA LEU A 111 9.53 0.99 -9.23
C LEU A 111 9.78 0.16 -10.49
N ASN A 112 8.70 -0.23 -11.17
CA ASN A 112 8.77 -0.97 -12.44
C ASN A 112 9.13 -0.03 -13.60
N ILE A 113 10.33 0.52 -13.59
CA ILE A 113 10.86 1.31 -14.69
C ILE A 113 11.38 0.33 -15.74
N SER A 114 10.64 0.18 -16.85
CA SER A 114 11.04 -0.70 -17.93
C SER A 114 12.40 -0.25 -18.49
N SER A 115 13.37 -1.17 -18.58
CA SER A 115 14.57 -0.93 -19.37
C SER A 115 14.17 -0.60 -20.81
N SER A 116 14.79 0.42 -21.41
CA SER A 116 14.48 0.86 -22.77
C SER A 116 14.32 -0.33 -23.73
N ARG A 117 13.22 -0.32 -24.51
CA ARG A 117 12.90 -1.37 -25.49
C ARG A 117 14.08 -1.52 -26.45
N LYS A 118 14.85 -2.59 -26.29
CA LYS A 118 15.85 -3.00 -27.29
C LYS A 118 15.09 -3.40 -28.54
N HIS A 119 15.29 -2.67 -29.63
CA HIS A 119 14.75 -3.08 -30.93
C HIS A 119 15.56 -4.29 -31.38
N GLY A 120 14.98 -5.50 -31.29
CA GLY A 120 15.65 -6.73 -31.70
C GLY A 120 16.02 -6.71 -33.19
N THR A 121 17.08 -7.43 -33.54
CA THR A 121 17.54 -7.61 -34.92
C THR A 121 16.46 -8.33 -35.75
N LEU A 122 16.44 -8.12 -37.07
CA LEU A 122 15.40 -8.66 -37.97
C LEU A 122 15.25 -10.20 -37.86
N GLU A 123 16.35 -10.94 -37.75
CA GLU A 123 16.33 -12.41 -37.59
C GLU A 123 15.63 -12.86 -36.30
N GLU A 124 15.82 -12.12 -35.20
CA GLU A 124 15.19 -12.43 -33.91
C GLU A 124 13.67 -12.21 -33.97
N LYS A 125 13.20 -11.24 -34.77
CA LYS A 125 11.77 -11.02 -35.02
C LYS A 125 11.15 -12.15 -35.83
N VAL A 126 11.86 -12.68 -36.82
CA VAL A 126 11.36 -13.79 -37.67
C VAL A 126 11.22 -15.08 -36.85
N GLU A 127 12.21 -15.42 -36.02
CA GLU A 127 12.14 -16.63 -35.18
C GLU A 127 11.05 -16.50 -34.09
N LYS A 128 10.92 -15.31 -33.49
CA LYS A 128 9.81 -15.01 -32.58
C LYS A 128 8.46 -15.13 -33.27
N HIS A 129 8.34 -14.62 -34.50
CA HIS A 129 7.10 -14.71 -35.28
C HIS A 129 6.73 -16.16 -35.58
N LYS A 130 7.68 -16.98 -36.03
CA LYS A 130 7.46 -18.40 -36.30
C LYS A 130 6.98 -19.15 -35.05
N THR A 131 7.70 -19.02 -33.95
CA THR A 131 7.35 -19.69 -32.69
C THR A 131 6.07 -19.16 -32.04
N PHE A 132 5.72 -17.89 -32.27
CA PHE A 132 4.49 -17.27 -31.81
C PHE A 132 3.27 -17.79 -32.60
N VAL A 133 3.38 -17.80 -33.94
CA VAL A 133 2.33 -18.31 -34.82
C VAL A 133 2.07 -19.78 -34.56
N GLU A 134 3.10 -20.61 -34.40
CA GLU A 134 2.92 -22.04 -34.09
C GLU A 134 2.17 -22.28 -32.76
N LYS A 135 2.35 -21.41 -31.76
CA LYS A 135 1.71 -21.56 -30.44
C LYS A 135 0.29 -21.00 -30.38
N TYR A 136 0.05 -19.89 -31.07
CA TYR A 136 -1.20 -19.13 -30.96
C TYR A 136 -2.04 -19.17 -32.24
N ALA A 137 -1.70 -20.01 -33.23
CA ALA A 137 -2.43 -20.10 -34.49
C ALA A 137 -3.94 -20.33 -34.30
N GLU A 138 -4.33 -21.21 -33.37
CA GLU A 138 -5.75 -21.50 -33.09
C GLU A 138 -6.45 -20.32 -32.43
N GLU A 139 -5.78 -19.64 -31.49
CA GLU A 139 -6.32 -18.46 -30.81
C GLU A 139 -6.50 -17.28 -31.78
N ILE A 140 -5.56 -17.11 -32.71
CA ILE A 140 -5.61 -16.06 -33.74
C ILE A 140 -6.70 -16.37 -34.77
N LYS A 141 -6.87 -17.64 -35.16
CA LYS A 141 -7.99 -18.07 -36.00
C LYS A 141 -9.32 -17.83 -35.30
N HIS A 142 -9.43 -18.14 -34.01
CA HIS A 142 -10.62 -17.86 -33.23
C HIS A 142 -10.93 -16.36 -33.20
N PHE A 143 -9.92 -15.51 -32.98
CA PHE A 143 -10.08 -14.06 -33.06
C PHE A 143 -10.54 -13.60 -34.46
N GLY A 144 -9.99 -14.16 -35.54
CA GLY A 144 -10.41 -13.86 -36.91
C GLY A 144 -11.87 -14.21 -37.21
N MET A 145 -12.43 -15.21 -36.51
CA MET A 145 -13.84 -15.60 -36.62
C MET A 145 -14.78 -14.73 -35.78
N LEU A 146 -14.29 -13.85 -34.91
CA LEU A 146 -15.13 -12.98 -34.08
C LEU A 146 -15.60 -11.75 -34.87
N ARG A 147 -16.92 -11.56 -34.96
CA ARG A 147 -17.53 -10.41 -35.66
C ARG A 147 -17.90 -9.24 -34.74
N ARG A 148 -18.33 -9.54 -33.51
CA ARG A 148 -18.83 -8.53 -32.58
C ARG A 148 -17.67 -7.87 -31.86
N TRP A 149 -17.65 -6.55 -31.87
CA TRP A 149 -16.63 -5.77 -31.15
C TRP A 149 -16.56 -6.11 -29.65
N ASP A 150 -17.72 -6.31 -28.99
CA ASP A 150 -17.77 -6.69 -27.57
C ASP A 150 -17.01 -8.00 -27.30
N ASP A 151 -17.20 -8.99 -28.19
CA ASP A 151 -16.59 -10.32 -28.06
C ASP A 151 -15.10 -10.25 -28.40
N SER A 152 -14.72 -9.51 -29.44
CA SER A 152 -13.31 -9.26 -29.80
C SER A 152 -12.55 -8.53 -28.70
N GLN A 153 -13.16 -7.51 -28.06
CA GLN A 153 -12.53 -6.77 -26.97
C GLN A 153 -12.36 -7.64 -25.72
N LYS A 154 -13.38 -8.44 -25.36
CA LYS A 154 -13.28 -9.38 -24.24
C LYS A 154 -12.20 -10.41 -24.51
N TYR A 155 -12.16 -10.97 -25.71
CA TYR A 155 -11.16 -11.97 -26.10
C TYR A 155 -9.73 -11.43 -26.06
N LEU A 156 -9.50 -10.19 -26.50
CA LEU A 156 -8.19 -9.53 -26.38
C LEU A 156 -7.83 -9.14 -24.94
N SER A 157 -8.84 -8.90 -24.09
CA SER A 157 -8.63 -8.67 -22.65
C SER A 157 -8.21 -9.96 -21.94
N ASP A 158 -8.79 -11.09 -22.33
CA ASP A 158 -8.44 -12.43 -21.83
C ASP A 158 -7.08 -12.90 -22.38
N HIS A 159 -6.71 -12.48 -23.61
CA HIS A 159 -5.47 -12.83 -24.29
C HIS A 159 -4.63 -11.59 -24.71
N PRO A 160 -4.01 -10.83 -23.78
CA PRO A 160 -3.27 -9.60 -24.12
C PRO A 160 -2.04 -9.84 -25.02
N HIS A 161 -1.48 -11.06 -25.02
CA HIS A 161 -0.34 -11.44 -25.84
C HIS A 161 -0.66 -11.48 -27.34
N LEU A 162 -1.94 -11.55 -27.72
CA LEU A 162 -2.38 -11.51 -29.12
C LEU A 162 -2.31 -10.10 -29.71
N VAL A 163 -2.23 -9.05 -28.89
CA VAL A 163 -2.13 -7.65 -29.34
C VAL A 163 -0.69 -7.31 -29.73
N CYS A 164 -0.23 -7.89 -30.84
CA CYS A 164 1.12 -7.69 -31.39
C CYS A 164 1.10 -7.60 -32.92
N GLU A 165 2.18 -7.06 -33.50
CA GLU A 165 2.33 -6.92 -34.96
C GLU A 165 2.34 -8.29 -35.64
N GLU A 166 2.88 -9.31 -34.96
CA GLU A 166 2.94 -10.69 -35.43
C GLU A 166 1.54 -11.29 -35.66
N THR A 167 0.57 -11.02 -34.79
CA THR A 167 -0.81 -11.46 -34.97
C THR A 167 -1.45 -10.80 -36.19
N ALA A 168 -1.23 -9.49 -36.38
CA ALA A 168 -1.75 -8.78 -37.54
C ALA A 168 -1.18 -9.34 -38.85
N ASN A 169 0.12 -9.63 -38.88
CA ASN A 169 0.77 -10.25 -40.04
C ASN A 169 0.19 -11.64 -40.36
N TYR A 170 -0.03 -12.47 -39.34
CA TYR A 170 -0.61 -13.81 -39.54
C TYR A 170 -2.08 -13.76 -40.00
N LEU A 171 -2.86 -12.81 -39.49
CA LEU A 171 -4.24 -12.59 -39.91
C LEU A 171 -4.33 -12.21 -41.40
N VAL A 172 -3.40 -11.38 -41.89
CA VAL A 172 -3.31 -11.04 -43.32
C VAL A 172 -2.99 -12.27 -44.18
N VAL A 173 -2.09 -13.14 -43.71
CA VAL A 173 -1.78 -14.41 -44.41
C VAL A 173 -3.02 -15.30 -44.48
N ILE A 174 -3.76 -15.44 -43.37
CA ILE A 174 -5.02 -16.18 -43.34
C ILE A 174 -6.03 -15.63 -44.36
N CYS A 175 -6.17 -14.30 -44.47
CA CYS A 175 -7.04 -13.69 -45.48
C CYS A 175 -6.62 -14.06 -46.91
N ILE A 176 -5.33 -14.12 -47.21
CA ILE A 176 -4.84 -14.50 -48.54
C ILE A 176 -5.14 -15.97 -48.84
N ASP A 177 -4.92 -16.86 -47.87
CA ASP A 177 -5.18 -18.30 -48.03
C ASP A 177 -6.67 -18.56 -48.33
N TYR A 178 -7.59 -17.89 -47.63
CA TYR A 178 -9.03 -18.01 -47.90
C TYR A 178 -9.47 -17.46 -49.26
N GLU A 179 -8.82 -16.40 -49.77
CA GLU A 179 -9.09 -15.89 -51.12
C GLU A 179 -8.63 -16.87 -52.20
N ILE A 180 -7.49 -17.55 -51.97
CA ILE A 180 -6.93 -18.56 -52.88
C ILE A 180 -7.80 -19.83 -52.90
N ASP A 181 -8.38 -20.21 -51.77
CA ASP A 181 -9.23 -21.41 -51.65
C ASP A 181 -10.63 -21.26 -52.29
N GLU A 182 -10.92 -20.13 -52.97
CA GLU A 182 -12.22 -19.79 -53.60
C GLU A 182 -13.45 -19.86 -52.67
N VAL A 183 -13.25 -19.94 -51.34
CA VAL A 183 -14.31 -19.83 -50.32
C VAL A 183 -14.67 -18.36 -50.07
N SER A 184 -14.81 -17.60 -51.16
CA SER A 184 -14.99 -16.15 -51.18
C SER A 184 -16.33 -15.68 -50.58
N ALA A 185 -17.30 -16.58 -50.40
CA ALA A 185 -18.60 -16.28 -49.80
C ALA A 185 -18.50 -16.15 -48.26
N ASP A 186 -17.88 -17.11 -47.58
CA ASP A 186 -17.68 -17.05 -46.12
C ASP A 186 -16.67 -15.95 -45.76
N MET A 187 -15.70 -15.67 -46.63
CA MET A 187 -14.67 -14.65 -46.41
C MET A 187 -15.22 -13.22 -46.24
N ARG A 188 -16.23 -12.82 -47.01
CA ARG A 188 -16.79 -11.44 -46.97
C ARG A 188 -17.82 -11.26 -45.84
N GLU A 189 -18.42 -12.33 -45.36
CA GLU A 189 -19.40 -12.31 -44.26
C GLU A 189 -18.74 -12.50 -42.88
N GLU A 190 -17.63 -13.25 -42.80
CA GLU A 190 -16.97 -13.62 -41.54
C GLU A 190 -15.75 -12.74 -41.17
N ASN A 191 -14.94 -12.27 -42.12
CA ASN A 191 -13.71 -11.50 -41.81
C ASN A 191 -13.91 -9.97 -41.82
N LYS A 192 -14.74 -9.43 -40.92
CA LYS A 192 -14.79 -7.99 -40.62
C LYS A 192 -13.91 -7.54 -39.46
N ALA A 193 -13.29 -8.46 -38.73
CA ALA A 193 -12.39 -8.16 -37.61
C ALA A 193 -11.15 -7.35 -38.02
N CYS A 194 -10.72 -7.43 -39.29
CA CYS A 194 -9.62 -6.61 -39.83
C CYS A 194 -9.98 -5.12 -39.98
N GLN A 195 -11.26 -4.75 -39.93
CA GLN A 195 -11.76 -3.37 -40.04
C GLN A 195 -12.20 -2.84 -38.67
N LEU A 196 -11.35 -2.95 -37.66
CA LEU A 196 -11.52 -2.20 -36.40
C LEU A 196 -11.25 -0.71 -36.69
N GLU A 197 -12.19 -0.05 -37.36
CA GLU A 197 -12.24 1.40 -37.48
C GLU A 197 -12.48 1.98 -36.08
N PRO A 198 -11.60 2.86 -35.59
CA PRO A 198 -11.89 3.63 -34.38
C PRO A 198 -13.01 4.63 -34.68
N ALA A 199 -14.05 4.62 -33.85
CA ALA A 199 -15.00 5.74 -33.77
C ALA A 199 -14.33 6.98 -33.15
#